data_AF-A0A1T5KW69-F1
#
_entry.id   AF-A0A1T5KW69-F1
#
_cell.length_a   1.000
_cell.length_b   1.000
_cell.length_c   1.000
_cell.angle_alpha   90.00
_cell.angle_beta   90.00
_cell.angle_gamma   90.00
#
_symmetry.space_group_name_H-M   'P 1'
#
loop_
_entity.id
_entity.type
_entity.pdbx_description
1 polymer ?
#
loop_
_entity_poly.entity_id
_entity_poly.type
_entity_poly.pdbx_seq_one_letter_code
_entity_poly.pdbx_strand_id
1 'polypeptide(L)'
;MSLKQQLTDDMKAAMKAGDKDSLGVIRLINAAIKQREVDERVELDDAAVLAVLEKMVKQRKDSVTQFEAAGREDLAVIERAEIVVIERYLPAKLGEAEVLAAIDAAIAETGAAGPADMGKLMAVLKPRLAGQADMGQVSALVKQRFAK
;
A
#
# COMPACT_ATOMS: atom_id res chain seq x y z
N MET A 1 -15.21 -3.88 10.32
CA MET A 1 -15.44 -4.45 8.97
C MET A 1 -14.05 -4.67 8.37
N SER A 2 -13.75 -5.84 7.81
CA SER A 2 -12.45 -6.05 7.15
C SER A 2 -12.39 -5.29 5.83
N LEU A 3 -11.18 -5.04 5.33
CA LEU A 3 -10.96 -4.31 4.08
C LEU A 3 -11.53 -5.08 2.88
N LYS A 4 -11.44 -6.41 2.87
CA LYS A 4 -12.07 -7.26 1.84
C LYS A 4 -13.60 -7.14 1.84
N GLN A 5 -14.20 -7.05 3.02
CA GLN A 5 -15.65 -6.86 3.14
C GLN A 5 -16.05 -5.47 2.62
N GLN A 6 -15.29 -4.42 2.99
CA GLN A 6 -15.52 -3.06 2.50
C GLN A 6 -15.46 -2.99 0.97
N LEU A 7 -14.41 -3.54 0.35
CA LEU A 7 -14.27 -3.61 -1.11
C LEU A 7 -15.44 -4.33 -1.79
N THR A 8 -15.96 -5.39 -1.17
CA THR A 8 -17.11 -6.14 -1.70
C THR A 8 -18.39 -5.30 -1.66
N ASP A 9 -18.61 -4.56 -0.58
CA ASP A 9 -19.83 -3.75 -0.42
C ASP A 9 -19.78 -2.47 -1.26
N ASP A 10 -18.61 -1.84 -1.38
CA ASP A 10 -18.40 -0.69 -2.27
C ASP A 10 -18.54 -1.09 -3.75
N MET A 11 -18.11 -2.29 -4.13
CA MET A 11 -18.35 -2.82 -5.48
C MET A 11 -19.85 -2.89 -5.79
N LYS A 12 -20.66 -3.38 -4.84
CA LYS A 12 -22.13 -3.44 -5.00
C LYS A 12 -22.74 -2.03 -5.06
N ALA A 13 -22.25 -1.11 -4.22
CA ALA A 13 -22.68 0.27 -4.21
C ALA A 13 -22.39 0.96 -5.56
N ALA A 14 -21.17 0.83 -6.08
CA ALA A 14 -20.78 1.36 -7.38
C ALA A 14 -21.63 0.78 -8.53
N MET A 15 -21.92 -0.52 -8.48
CA MET A 15 -22.83 -1.18 -9.44
C MET A 15 -24.23 -0.57 -9.41
N LYS A 16 -24.80 -0.35 -8.21
CA LYS A 16 -26.15 0.22 -8.04
C LYS A 16 -26.20 1.69 -8.46
N ALA A 17 -25.13 2.44 -8.21
CA ALA A 17 -25.01 3.85 -8.55
C ALA A 17 -24.67 4.11 -10.03
N GLY A 18 -24.25 3.08 -10.77
CA GLY A 18 -23.79 3.24 -12.15
C GLY A 18 -22.41 3.90 -12.26
N ASP A 19 -21.64 3.94 -11.17
CA ASP A 19 -20.26 4.45 -11.15
C ASP A 19 -19.32 3.41 -11.79
N LYS A 20 -19.22 3.48 -13.12
CA LYS A 20 -18.45 2.52 -13.92
C LYS A 20 -16.95 2.59 -13.63
N ASP A 21 -16.44 3.78 -13.32
CA ASP A 21 -15.01 4.01 -13.10
C ASP A 21 -14.57 3.36 -11.79
N SER A 22 -15.25 3.66 -10.67
CA SER A 22 -14.95 3.01 -9.40
C SER A 22 -15.21 1.50 -9.48
N LEU A 23 -16.30 1.06 -10.13
CA LEU A 23 -16.64 -0.35 -10.26
C LEU A 23 -15.54 -1.15 -10.98
N GLY A 24 -14.98 -0.61 -12.06
CA GLY A 24 -13.90 -1.25 -12.81
C GLY A 24 -12.67 -1.47 -11.93
N VAL A 25 -12.22 -0.42 -11.24
CA VAL A 25 -11.03 -0.47 -10.39
C VAL A 25 -11.24 -1.40 -9.19
N ILE A 26 -12.39 -1.33 -8.52
CA ILE A 26 -12.69 -2.21 -7.37
C ILE A 26 -12.70 -3.69 -7.79
N ARG A 27 -13.18 -4.01 -9.01
CA ARG A 27 -13.10 -5.38 -9.54
C ARG A 27 -11.66 -5.83 -9.78
N LEU A 28 -10.80 -4.96 -10.31
CA LEU A 28 -9.37 -5.25 -10.49
C LEU A 28 -8.68 -5.46 -9.13
N ILE A 29 -9.03 -4.67 -8.11
CA ILE A 29 -8.55 -4.85 -6.73
C ILE A 29 -8.93 -6.25 -6.22
N ASN A 30 -10.22 -6.59 -6.27
CA ASN A 30 -10.71 -7.88 -5.79
C ASN A 30 -10.08 -9.05 -6.55
N ALA A 31 -9.86 -8.91 -7.85
CA ALA A 31 -9.15 -9.90 -8.66
C ALA A 31 -7.69 -10.07 -8.22
N ALA A 32 -6.96 -8.97 -7.96
CA ALA A 32 -5.57 -9.03 -7.51
C ALA A 32 -5.43 -9.68 -6.13
N ILE A 33 -6.34 -9.36 -5.19
CA ILE A 33 -6.43 -10.01 -3.88
C ILE A 33 -6.65 -11.52 -4.08
N LYS A 34 -7.66 -11.88 -4.89
CA LYS A 34 -8.01 -13.28 -5.12
C LYS A 34 -6.88 -14.07 -5.79
N GLN A 35 -6.20 -13.47 -6.76
CA GLN A 35 -5.05 -14.06 -7.43
C GLN A 35 -3.98 -14.44 -6.41
N ARG A 36 -3.62 -13.51 -5.52
CA ARG A 36 -2.61 -13.75 -4.49
C ARG A 36 -3.04 -14.84 -3.49
N GLU A 37 -4.29 -14.84 -3.05
CA GLU A 37 -4.83 -15.91 -2.18
C GLU A 37 -4.73 -17.29 -2.83
N VAL A 38 -5.00 -17.38 -4.14
CA VAL A 38 -4.93 -18.64 -4.89
C VAL A 38 -3.48 -19.08 -5.07
N ASP A 39 -2.60 -18.16 -5.48
CA ASP A 39 -1.19 -18.45 -5.74
C ASP A 39 -0.46 -18.90 -4.47
N GLU A 40 -0.71 -18.21 -3.36
CA GLU A 40 -0.07 -18.48 -2.07
C GLU A 40 -0.84 -19.51 -1.22
N ARG A 41 -2.05 -19.89 -1.62
CA ARG A 41 -2.97 -20.78 -0.88
C ARG A 41 -3.24 -20.30 0.55
N VAL A 42 -3.46 -19.01 0.71
CA VAL A 42 -3.74 -18.35 1.99
C VAL A 42 -4.99 -17.50 1.89
N GLU A 43 -5.54 -17.13 3.04
CA GLU A 43 -6.49 -16.03 3.12
C GLU A 43 -5.74 -14.75 3.50
N LEU A 44 -5.92 -13.66 2.75
CA LEU A 44 -5.25 -12.41 3.10
C LEU A 44 -5.99 -11.73 4.25
N ASP A 45 -5.22 -11.30 5.24
CA ASP A 45 -5.63 -10.34 6.24
C ASP A 45 -5.56 -8.90 5.69
N ASP A 46 -6.03 -7.92 6.47
CA ASP A 46 -6.07 -6.53 6.03
C ASP A 46 -4.67 -5.97 5.73
N ALA A 47 -3.64 -6.38 6.48
CA ALA A 47 -2.27 -5.95 6.23
C ALA A 47 -1.74 -6.46 4.87
N ALA A 48 -2.03 -7.71 4.53
CA ALA A 48 -1.63 -8.27 3.25
C ALA A 48 -2.46 -7.70 2.09
N VAL A 49 -3.73 -7.34 2.31
CA VAL A 49 -4.55 -6.61 1.33
C VAL A 49 -3.95 -5.22 1.08
N LEU A 50 -3.59 -4.47 2.11
CA LEU A 50 -2.92 -3.17 1.97
C LEU A 50 -1.66 -3.27 1.11
N ALA A 51 -0.84 -4.32 1.31
CA ALA A 51 0.34 -4.56 0.49
C ALA A 51 0.00 -4.83 -1.00
N VAL A 52 -1.13 -5.47 -1.29
CA VAL A 52 -1.62 -5.63 -2.67
C VAL A 52 -2.01 -4.28 -3.26
N LEU A 53 -2.74 -3.45 -2.52
CA LEU A 53 -3.15 -2.11 -2.97
C LEU A 53 -1.95 -1.19 -3.21
N GLU A 54 -0.94 -1.21 -2.34
CA GLU A 54 0.31 -0.46 -2.51
C GLU A 54 1.06 -0.87 -3.78
N LYS A 55 1.17 -2.18 -4.02
CA LYS A 55 1.75 -2.71 -5.26
C LYS A 55 0.96 -2.24 -6.48
N MET A 56 -0.37 -2.26 -6.40
CA MET A 56 -1.24 -1.77 -7.46
C MET A 56 -0.97 -0.29 -7.75
N VAL A 57 -0.97 0.59 -6.75
CA VAL A 57 -0.65 2.02 -6.93
C VAL A 57 0.72 2.22 -7.58
N LYS A 58 1.74 1.46 -7.12
CA LYS A 58 3.09 1.54 -7.70
C LYS A 58 3.09 1.19 -9.19
N GLN A 59 2.45 0.09 -9.57
CA GLN A 59 2.34 -0.32 -10.98
C GLN A 59 1.71 0.77 -11.85
N ARG A 60 0.64 1.43 -11.37
CA ARG A 60 0.01 2.52 -12.12
C ARG A 60 0.91 3.76 -12.21
N LYS A 61 1.65 4.12 -11.15
CA LYS A 61 2.63 5.23 -11.20
C LYS A 61 3.74 4.95 -12.20
N ASP A 62 4.21 3.71 -12.27
CA ASP A 62 5.18 3.27 -13.27
C ASP A 62 4.57 3.36 -14.68
N SER A 63 3.32 2.91 -14.89
CA SER A 63 2.59 3.06 -16.16
C SER A 63 2.41 4.53 -16.57
N VAL A 64 2.02 5.42 -15.65
CA VAL A 64 1.89 6.86 -15.90
C VAL A 64 3.18 7.41 -16.49
N THR A 65 4.30 7.13 -15.82
CA THR A 65 5.63 7.60 -16.25
C THR A 65 5.97 7.11 -17.66
N GLN A 66 5.66 5.83 -17.95
CA GLN A 66 5.91 5.24 -19.27
C GLN A 66 5.01 5.83 -20.36
N PHE A 67 3.73 6.06 -20.06
CA PHE A 67 2.79 6.65 -21.01
C PHE A 67 3.10 8.11 -21.30
N GLU A 68 3.46 8.90 -20.29
CA GLU A 68 3.92 10.28 -20.48
C GLU A 68 5.18 10.35 -21.35
N ALA A 69 6.17 9.48 -21.07
CA ALA A 69 7.39 9.39 -21.87
C ALA A 69 7.11 8.99 -23.33
N ALA A 70 6.03 8.25 -23.58
CA ALA A 70 5.59 7.84 -24.90
C ALA A 70 4.60 8.83 -25.58
N GLY A 71 4.29 9.96 -24.94
CA GLY A 71 3.31 10.94 -25.46
C GLY A 71 1.85 10.45 -25.44
N ARG A 72 1.55 9.44 -24.63
CA ARG A 72 0.22 8.81 -24.47
C ARG A 72 -0.53 9.34 -23.25
N GLU A 73 -0.76 10.65 -23.25
CA GLU A 73 -1.45 11.34 -22.15
C GLU A 73 -2.86 10.78 -21.89
N ASP A 74 -3.54 10.30 -22.94
CA ASP A 74 -4.84 9.63 -22.85
C ASP A 74 -4.81 8.41 -21.91
N LEU A 75 -3.72 7.63 -21.94
CA LEU A 75 -3.55 6.48 -21.07
C LEU A 75 -3.06 6.88 -19.67
N ALA A 76 -2.18 7.89 -19.58
CA ALA A 76 -1.68 8.39 -18.30
C ALA A 76 -2.82 8.95 -17.42
N VAL A 77 -3.81 9.63 -18.01
CA VAL A 77 -5.00 10.12 -17.31
C VAL A 77 -5.83 8.98 -16.74
N ILE A 78 -5.99 7.87 -17.47
CA ILE A 78 -6.71 6.68 -16.98
C ILE A 78 -5.99 6.12 -15.76
N GLU A 79 -4.68 5.90 -15.84
CA GLU A 79 -3.89 5.37 -14.73
C GLU A 79 -3.95 6.28 -13.48
N ARG A 80 -3.90 7.60 -13.66
CA ARG A 80 -4.11 8.57 -12.56
C ARG A 80 -5.48 8.45 -11.93
N ALA A 81 -6.53 8.30 -12.72
CA ALA A 81 -7.89 8.11 -12.21
C ALA A 81 -8.01 6.80 -11.40
N GLU A 82 -7.39 5.71 -11.87
CA GLU A 82 -7.36 4.45 -11.12
C GLU A 82 -6.63 4.58 -9.78
N ILE A 83 -5.48 5.27 -9.76
CA ILE A 83 -4.72 5.53 -8.52
C ILE A 83 -5.63 6.18 -7.47
N VAL A 84 -6.40 7.22 -7.86
CA VAL A 84 -7.30 7.92 -6.94
C VAL A 84 -8.35 6.99 -6.34
N VAL A 85 -8.87 6.02 -7.10
CA VAL A 85 -9.82 5.04 -6.55
C VAL A 85 -9.14 4.08 -5.57
N ILE A 86 -7.95 3.58 -5.90
CA ILE A 86 -7.20 2.66 -5.03
C ILE A 86 -6.80 3.36 -3.71
N GLU A 87 -6.38 4.61 -3.77
CA GLU A 87 -5.93 5.38 -2.61
C GLU A 87 -7.04 5.62 -1.58
N ARG A 88 -8.34 5.53 -1.94
CA ARG A 88 -9.46 5.59 -0.98
C ARG A 88 -9.43 4.45 0.04
N TYR A 89 -8.79 3.34 -0.31
CA TYR A 89 -8.67 2.13 0.51
C TYR A 89 -7.33 2.03 1.23
N LEU A 90 -6.43 3.00 1.02
CA LEU A 90 -5.15 3.07 1.71
C LEU A 90 -5.24 4.07 2.88
N PRO A 91 -4.58 3.78 4.00
CA PRO A 91 -4.31 4.78 5.02
C PRO A 91 -3.60 5.99 4.44
N ALA A 92 -3.79 7.16 5.06
CA ALA A 92 -3.02 8.35 4.75
C ALA A 92 -1.52 8.04 4.81
N LYS A 93 -0.79 8.40 3.75
CA LYS A 93 0.65 8.20 3.70
C LYS A 93 1.34 9.14 4.69
N LEU A 94 2.28 8.58 5.44
CA LEU A 94 3.13 9.36 6.32
C LEU A 94 4.25 10.00 5.51
N GLY A 95 4.55 11.26 5.82
CA GLY A 95 5.75 11.92 5.32
C GLY A 95 7.03 11.32 5.93
N GLU A 96 8.17 11.59 5.32
CA GLU A 96 9.47 11.07 5.80
C GLU A 96 9.73 11.42 7.28
N ALA A 97 9.40 12.65 7.70
CA ALA A 97 9.57 13.09 9.08
C ALA A 97 8.71 12.28 10.07
N GLU A 98 7.48 11.92 9.69
CA GLU A 98 6.58 11.13 10.52
C GLU A 98 7.04 9.66 10.58
N VAL A 99 7.56 9.14 9.47
CA VAL A 99 8.19 7.81 9.43
C VAL A 99 9.43 7.76 10.34
N LEU A 100 10.28 8.78 10.30
CA LEU A 100 11.46 8.89 11.18
C LEU A 100 11.04 8.97 12.66
N ALA A 101 10.00 9.75 12.97
CA ALA A 101 9.46 9.81 14.33
C ALA A 101 8.93 8.45 14.81
N ALA A 102 8.25 7.70 13.94
CA ALA A 102 7.79 6.35 14.26
C ALA A 102 8.95 5.37 14.49
N ILE A 103 10.04 5.49 13.72
CA ILE A 103 11.27 4.72 13.91
C ILE A 103 11.91 5.04 15.26
N ASP A 104 12.08 6.31 15.60
CA ASP A 104 12.68 6.73 16.87
C ASP A 104 11.84 6.25 18.07
N ALA A 105 10.51 6.33 17.97
CA ALA A 105 9.61 5.79 19.00
C ALA A 105 9.74 4.27 19.15
N ALA A 106 9.83 3.53 18.04
CA ALA A 106 10.02 2.08 18.08
C ALA A 106 11.39 1.70 18.66
N ILE A 107 12.44 2.50 18.40
CA ILE A 107 13.77 2.30 19.00
C ILE A 107 13.70 2.48 20.51
N ALA A 108 13.05 3.55 20.98
CA ALA A 108 12.89 3.82 22.42
C ALA A 108 12.11 2.70 23.13
N GLU A 109 11.05 2.18 22.50
CA GLU A 109 10.23 1.09 23.05
C GLU A 109 10.97 -0.25 23.09
N THR A 110 11.72 -0.55 22.03
CA THR A 110 12.41 -1.84 21.90
C THR A 110 13.79 -1.85 22.53
N GLY A 111 14.40 -0.69 22.79
CA GLY A 111 15.81 -0.59 23.19
C GLY A 111 16.77 -1.08 22.11
N ALA A 112 16.35 -1.11 20.85
CA ALA A 112 17.17 -1.54 19.73
C ALA A 112 18.39 -0.62 19.56
N ALA A 113 19.58 -1.20 19.49
CA ALA A 113 20.83 -0.44 19.48
C ALA A 113 21.66 -0.63 18.21
N GLY A 114 21.27 -1.55 17.31
CA GLY A 114 22.01 -1.74 16.08
C GLY A 114 21.35 -2.67 15.06
N PRO A 115 22.06 -2.99 13.97
CA PRO A 115 21.53 -3.80 12.86
C PRO A 115 21.04 -5.19 13.28
N ALA A 116 21.59 -5.77 14.36
CA ALA A 116 21.16 -7.04 14.91
C ALA A 116 19.70 -7.01 15.42
N ASP A 117 19.21 -5.83 15.84
CA ASP A 117 17.86 -5.64 16.37
C ASP A 117 16.82 -5.32 15.29
N MET A 118 17.20 -5.33 14.01
CA MET A 118 16.31 -5.02 12.89
C MET A 118 15.02 -5.84 12.92
N GLY A 119 15.10 -7.14 13.22
CA GLY A 119 13.92 -8.00 13.31
C GLY A 119 12.93 -7.53 14.39
N LYS A 120 13.46 -7.13 15.56
CA LYS A 120 12.68 -6.63 16.69
C LYS A 120 12.00 -5.30 16.36
N LEU A 121 12.74 -4.38 15.73
CA LEU A 121 12.21 -3.08 15.36
C LEU A 121 11.13 -3.21 14.27
N MET A 122 11.37 -4.04 13.26
CA MET A 122 10.41 -4.26 12.18
C MET A 122 9.15 -4.98 12.67
N ALA A 123 9.22 -5.79 13.73
CA ALA A 123 8.03 -6.39 14.33
C ALA A 123 7.07 -5.33 14.92
N VAL A 124 7.61 -4.21 15.41
CA VAL A 124 6.83 -3.08 15.93
C VAL A 124 6.40 -2.12 14.82
N LEU A 125 7.30 -1.83 13.87
CA LEU A 125 7.04 -0.86 12.81
C LEU A 125 6.05 -1.37 11.75
N LYS A 126 6.12 -2.65 11.37
CA LYS A 126 5.22 -3.22 10.35
C LYS A 126 3.74 -2.99 10.65
N PRO A 127 3.18 -3.35 11.82
CA PRO A 127 1.77 -3.10 12.09
C PRO A 127 1.42 -1.61 12.23
N ARG A 128 2.36 -0.77 12.68
CA ARG A 128 2.15 0.68 12.84
C ARG A 128 2.13 1.43 11.52
N LEU A 129 2.92 0.98 10.55
CA LEU A 129 3.17 1.67 9.28
C LEU A 129 2.56 0.93 8.08
N ALA A 130 1.87 -0.19 8.29
CA ALA A 130 1.22 -0.95 7.23
C ALA A 130 0.25 -0.06 6.45
N GLY A 131 0.42 0.01 5.13
CA GLY A 131 -0.41 0.86 4.28
C GLY A 131 -0.08 2.36 4.35
N GLN A 132 0.69 2.81 5.35
CA GLN A 132 1.03 4.22 5.58
C GLN A 132 2.43 4.61 5.06
N ALA A 133 3.34 3.66 4.93
CA ALA A 133 4.69 3.91 4.41
C ALA A 133 5.21 2.71 3.60
N ASP A 134 6.07 2.97 2.61
CA ASP A 134 6.73 1.90 1.85
C ASP A 134 7.73 1.15 2.77
N MET A 135 7.52 -0.15 2.95
CA MET A 135 8.36 -0.95 3.84
C MET A 135 9.81 -1.11 3.37
N GLY A 136 10.08 -0.94 2.08
CA GLY A 136 11.43 -0.85 1.56
C GLY A 136 12.12 0.43 2.03
N GLN A 137 11.43 1.57 1.94
CA GLN A 137 11.91 2.87 2.44
C GLN A 137 12.10 2.88 3.96
N VAL A 138 11.13 2.34 4.72
CA VAL A 138 11.25 2.22 6.19
C VAL A 138 12.48 1.39 6.56
N SER A 139 12.70 0.25 5.90
CA SER A 139 13.88 -0.59 6.12
C SER A 139 15.19 0.16 5.84
N ALA A 140 15.23 0.97 4.77
CA ALA A 140 16.40 1.79 4.44
C ALA A 140 16.67 2.88 5.50
N LEU A 141 15.62 3.58 5.95
CA LEU A 141 15.72 4.63 6.98
C LEU A 141 16.19 4.05 8.33
N VAL A 142 15.67 2.89 8.73
CA VAL A 142 16.13 2.20 9.95
C VAL A 142 17.62 1.86 9.87
N LYS A 143 18.08 1.31 8.73
CA LYS A 143 19.50 1.01 8.53
C LYS A 143 20.37 2.28 8.63
N GLN A 144 19.91 3.37 8.03
CA GLN A 144 20.59 4.66 8.11
C GLN A 144 20.67 5.17 9.57
N ARG A 145 19.63 4.92 10.37
CA ARG A 145 19.59 5.32 11.78
C ARG A 145 20.63 4.60 12.65
N PHE A 146 20.91 3.33 12.34
CA PHE A 146 21.92 2.51 13.03
C PHE A 146 23.32 2.60 12.43
N ALA A 147 23.50 3.26 11.28
CA ALA A 147 24.81 3.48 10.66
C ALA A 147 25.52 4.74 11.22
N LYS A 148 24.90 5.44 12.16
CA LYS A 148 25.50 6.51 12.98
C LYS A 148 26.04 5.92 14.27
#